data_AF-A0A9W8I6K6-F1
#
_entry.id   AF-A0A9W8I6K6-F1
#
_cell.length_a   1.000
_cell.length_b   1.000
_cell.length_c   1.000
_cell.angle_alpha   90.00
_cell.angle_beta   90.00
_cell.angle_gamma   90.00
#
_symmetry.space_group_name_H-M   'P 1'
#
loop_
_entity.id
_entity.type
_entity.pdbx_description
1 polymer ?
#
loop_
_entity_poly.entity_id
_entity_poly.type
_entity_poly.pdbx_seq_one_letter_code
_entity_poly.pdbx_strand_id
1 'polypeptide(L)'
;MLRSALLVALLALASITNGLHFYLRDGEQQCFLEELPKGFLVTGHYKTEEWREAEKRYVENPGITVSMTADDNDALHRVMNQKGGHQGKFSFTAGNAGEHTICVQAHGAQAGGWLSS
;
A
#
# COMPACT_ATOMS: atom_id res chain seq x y z
N MET A 1 -16.77 -33.93 13.99
CA MET A 1 -17.77 -32.90 13.67
C MET A 1 -17.37 -31.52 14.17
N LEU A 2 -17.10 -31.32 15.47
CA LEU A 2 -16.72 -30.01 16.04
C LEU A 2 -15.44 -29.39 15.42
N ARG A 3 -14.41 -30.21 15.15
CA ARG A 3 -13.16 -29.75 14.51
C ARG A 3 -13.38 -29.24 13.07
N SER A 4 -14.18 -29.95 12.28
CA SER A 4 -14.50 -29.53 10.91
C SER A 4 -15.36 -28.27 10.89
N ALA A 5 -16.31 -28.13 11.81
CA ALA A 5 -17.11 -26.91 11.94
C ALA A 5 -16.24 -25.70 12.31
N LEU A 6 -15.26 -25.88 13.21
CA LEU A 6 -14.31 -24.83 13.58
C LEU A 6 -13.42 -24.42 12.40
N LEU A 7 -12.93 -25.39 11.62
CA LEU A 7 -12.16 -25.13 10.39
C LEU A 7 -12.98 -24.34 9.36
N VAL A 8 -14.21 -24.76 9.08
CA VAL A 8 -15.09 -24.06 8.13
C VAL A 8 -15.39 -22.63 8.61
N ALA A 9 -15.63 -22.43 9.90
CA ALA A 9 -15.82 -21.11 10.47
C ALA A 9 -14.57 -20.21 10.31
N LEU A 10 -13.37 -20.76 10.55
CA LEU A 10 -12.11 -20.02 10.36
C LEU A 10 -11.88 -19.63 8.89
N LEU A 11 -12.17 -20.52 7.94
CA LEU A 11 -12.04 -20.19 6.51
C LEU A 11 -13.06 -19.12 6.09
N ALA A 12 -14.29 -19.17 6.58
CA ALA A 12 -15.30 -18.14 6.31
C ALA A 12 -14.90 -16.76 6.89
N LEU A 13 -14.25 -16.75 8.05
CA LEU A 13 -13.68 -15.52 8.65
C LEU A 13 -12.46 -15.01 7.88
N ALA A 14 -11.69 -15.87 7.23
CA ALA A 14 -10.58 -15.44 6.38
C ALA A 14 -11.05 -14.82 5.06
N SER A 15 -12.22 -15.20 4.53
CA SER A 15 -12.75 -14.64 3.29
C SER A 15 -13.28 -13.20 3.39
N ILE A 16 -13.46 -12.66 4.61
CA ILE A 16 -13.96 -11.30 4.82
C ILE A 16 -12.84 -10.26 5.00
N THR A 17 -11.57 -10.68 5.09
CA THR A 17 -10.45 -9.75 5.20
C THR A 17 -9.93 -9.36 3.82
N ASN A 18 -9.91 -8.07 3.53
CA ASN A 18 -9.25 -7.51 2.36
C ASN A 18 -7.92 -6.91 2.81
N GLY A 19 -6.82 -7.54 2.42
CA GLY A 19 -5.47 -7.07 2.71
C GLY A 19 -4.54 -7.44 1.58
N LEU A 20 -3.67 -6.52 1.19
CA LEU A 20 -2.69 -6.73 0.15
C LEU A 20 -1.28 -6.77 0.76
N HIS A 21 -0.51 -7.79 0.43
CA HIS A 21 0.89 -7.90 0.77
C HIS A 21 1.70 -8.18 -0.49
N PHE A 22 2.67 -7.33 -0.77
CA PHE A 22 3.49 -7.40 -1.97
C PHE A 22 4.90 -6.93 -1.66
N TYR A 23 5.84 -7.32 -2.51
CA TYR A 23 7.24 -6.95 -2.38
C TYR A 23 7.58 -5.86 -3.39
N LEU A 24 8.36 -4.89 -2.94
CA LEU A 24 8.92 -3.84 -3.77
C LEU A 24 10.43 -3.86 -3.64
N ARG A 25 11.14 -3.66 -4.74
CA ARG A 25 12.53 -3.20 -4.70
C ARG A 25 12.58 -1.73 -4.30
N ASP A 26 13.75 -1.29 -3.83
CA ASP A 26 13.96 0.12 -3.51
C ASP A 26 13.68 1.02 -4.73
N GLY A 27 12.77 1.98 -4.57
CA GLY A 27 12.32 2.85 -5.64
C GLY A 27 11.45 2.19 -6.71
N GLU A 28 11.05 0.91 -6.55
CA GLU A 28 10.06 0.30 -7.40
C GLU A 28 8.66 0.84 -7.09
N GLN A 29 7.90 1.16 -8.13
CA GLN A 29 6.53 1.64 -8.01
C GLN A 29 5.57 0.55 -8.46
N GLN A 30 4.64 0.17 -7.59
CA GLN A 30 3.52 -0.70 -7.92
C GLN A 30 2.25 0.13 -8.00
N CYS A 31 1.48 -0.06 -9.06
CA CYS A 31 0.18 0.59 -9.26
C CYS A 31 -0.96 -0.42 -9.32
N PHE A 32 -2.14 0.02 -8.89
CA PHE A 32 -3.39 -0.72 -8.85
C PHE A 32 -4.45 0.09 -9.57
N LEU A 33 -5.18 -0.53 -10.49
CA LEU A 33 -6.27 0.10 -11.21
C LEU A 33 -7.57 -0.31 -10.54
N GLU A 34 -8.37 0.68 -10.15
CA GLU A 34 -9.64 0.47 -9.45
C GLU A 34 -10.73 1.29 -10.14
N GLU A 35 -11.88 0.65 -10.42
CA GLU A 35 -13.06 1.36 -10.89
C GLU A 35 -13.86 1.83 -9.66
N LEU A 36 -13.93 3.15 -9.47
CA LEU A 36 -14.53 3.76 -8.29
C LEU A 36 -15.79 4.55 -8.66
N PRO A 37 -16.86 4.50 -7.85
CA PRO A 37 -17.99 5.39 -8.03
C PRO A 37 -17.67 6.80 -7.54
N LYS A 38 -18.38 7.80 -8.07
CA LYS A 38 -18.26 9.20 -7.66
C LYS A 38 -18.54 9.35 -6.16
N GLY A 39 -17.68 10.10 -5.46
CA GLY A 39 -17.79 10.39 -4.04
C GLY A 39 -17.29 9.27 -3.13
N PHE A 40 -16.77 8.16 -3.69
CA PHE A 40 -16.23 7.07 -2.89
C PHE A 40 -14.97 7.50 -2.12
N LEU A 41 -14.96 7.27 -0.81
CA LEU A 41 -13.80 7.52 0.04
C LEU A 41 -12.92 6.28 0.09
N VAL A 42 -11.70 6.40 -0.44
CA VAL A 42 -10.68 5.38 -0.32
C VAL A 42 -9.78 5.72 0.86
N THR A 43 -9.58 4.77 1.77
CA THR A 43 -8.61 4.85 2.85
C THR A 43 -7.76 3.60 2.84
N GLY A 44 -6.45 3.76 2.66
CA GLY A 44 -5.47 2.68 2.74
C GLY A 44 -4.63 2.81 4.00
N HIS A 45 -4.50 1.72 4.74
CA HIS A 45 -3.55 1.59 5.84
C HIS A 45 -2.35 0.78 5.34
N TYR A 46 -1.14 1.20 5.68
CA TYR A 46 0.06 0.53 5.20
C TYR A 46 1.13 0.40 6.29
N LYS A 47 1.96 -0.61 6.12
CA LYS A 47 3.13 -0.92 6.92
C LYS A 47 4.20 -1.51 5.99
N THR A 48 5.45 -1.13 6.17
CA THR A 48 6.58 -1.62 5.38
C THR A 48 7.57 -2.36 6.27
N GLU A 49 8.16 -3.42 5.72
CA GLU A 49 9.24 -4.18 6.33
C GLU A 49 10.38 -4.35 5.31
N GLU A 50 11.61 -4.41 5.79
CA GLU A 50 12.80 -4.60 4.98
C GLU A 50 13.39 -5.99 5.23
N TRP A 51 13.86 -6.66 4.18
CA TRP A 51 14.61 -7.90 4.33
C TRP A 51 15.96 -7.62 4.99
N ARG A 52 16.21 -8.24 6.14
CA ARG A 52 17.51 -8.18 6.82
C ARG A 52 18.28 -9.46 6.64
N GLU A 53 19.35 -9.38 5.85
CA GLU A 53 20.18 -10.54 5.50
C GLU A 53 20.82 -11.23 6.71
N ALA A 54 21.27 -10.46 7.70
CA ALA A 54 21.88 -10.98 8.92
C ALA A 54 20.92 -11.80 9.78
N GLU A 55 19.62 -11.48 9.74
CA GLU A 55 18.58 -12.12 10.56
C GLU A 55 17.69 -13.05 9.75
N LYS A 56 17.86 -13.09 8.42
CA LYS A 56 17.07 -13.88 7.46
C LYS A 56 15.56 -13.71 7.65
N ARG A 57 15.12 -12.48 7.93
CA ARG A 57 13.72 -12.13 8.14
C ARG A 57 13.42 -10.70 7.71
N TYR A 58 12.14 -10.44 7.43
CA TYR A 58 11.61 -9.09 7.28
C TYR A 58 11.50 -8.42 8.64
N VAL A 59 11.96 -7.17 8.74
CA VAL A 59 11.94 -6.37 9.96
C VAL A 59 11.44 -4.97 9.68
N GLU A 60 10.80 -4.35 10.66
CA GLU A 60 10.45 -2.94 10.57
C GLU A 60 11.73 -2.08 10.49
N ASN A 61 11.76 -1.17 9.51
CA ASN A 61 12.80 -0.18 9.37
C ASN A 61 12.16 1.23 9.36
N PRO A 62 12.26 2.00 10.47
CA PRO A 62 11.68 3.32 10.55
C PRO A 62 12.20 4.34 9.53
N GLY A 63 13.36 4.08 8.91
CA GLY A 63 13.94 4.92 7.87
C GLY A 63 13.34 4.74 6.49
N ILE A 64 12.43 3.78 6.28
CA ILE A 64 11.69 3.66 5.02
C ILE A 64 10.73 4.85 4.87
N THR A 65 10.70 5.42 3.67
CA THR A 65 9.67 6.37 3.27
C THR A 65 8.80 5.78 2.18
N VAL A 66 7.53 6.16 2.17
CA VAL A 66 6.54 5.67 1.18
C VAL A 66 5.92 6.87 0.49
N SER A 67 5.95 6.85 -0.84
CA SER A 67 5.20 7.78 -1.70
C SER A 67 3.96 7.07 -2.21
N MET A 68 2.80 7.71 -2.07
CA MET A 68 1.52 7.21 -2.55
C MET A 68 0.88 8.26 -3.45
N THR A 69 0.33 7.81 -4.58
CA THR A 69 -0.41 8.68 -5.49
C THR A 69 -1.72 8.02 -5.87
N ALA A 70 -2.71 8.85 -6.17
CA ALA A 70 -3.91 8.41 -6.87
C ALA A 70 -4.23 9.40 -7.98
N ASP A 71 -4.48 8.87 -9.17
CA ASP A 71 -4.80 9.60 -10.38
C ASP A 71 -6.18 9.15 -10.86
N ASP A 72 -7.04 10.10 -11.24
CA ASP A 72 -8.28 9.85 -12.00
C ASP A 72 -7.89 9.78 -13.47
N ASN A 73 -8.00 8.59 -14.08
CA ASN A 73 -7.48 8.33 -15.43
C ASN A 73 -8.32 9.02 -16.51
N ASP A 74 -9.62 9.21 -16.27
CA ASP A 74 -10.53 9.82 -17.23
C ASP A 74 -10.39 11.35 -17.23
N ALA A 75 -10.27 11.95 -16.05
CA ALA A 75 -10.08 13.38 -15.90
C ALA A 75 -8.60 13.83 -16.03
N LEU A 76 -7.66 12.87 -16.16
CA LEU A 76 -6.22 13.11 -16.31
C LEU A 76 -5.64 14.00 -15.21
N HIS A 77 -6.09 13.81 -13.96
CA HIS A 77 -5.63 14.62 -12.84
C HIS A 77 -5.30 13.79 -11.60
N ARG A 78 -4.24 14.21 -10.90
CA ARG A 78 -3.81 13.67 -9.63
C ARG A 78 -4.80 14.09 -8.53
N VAL A 79 -5.51 13.13 -7.95
CA VAL A 79 -6.43 13.36 -6.82
C VAL A 79 -5.74 13.26 -5.46
N MET A 80 -4.59 12.59 -5.39
CA MET A 80 -3.80 12.48 -4.16
C MET A 80 -2.32 12.30 -4.47
N ASN A 81 -1.47 12.98 -3.70
CA ASN A 81 -0.03 12.80 -3.71
C ASN A 81 0.47 12.98 -2.26
N GLN A 82 0.78 11.88 -1.59
CA GLN A 82 1.17 11.87 -0.19
C GLN A 82 2.50 11.15 -0.02
N LYS A 83 3.29 11.61 0.95
CA LYS A 83 4.47 10.92 1.45
C LYS A 83 4.30 10.62 2.93
N GLY A 84 4.74 9.44 3.36
CA GLY A 84 4.73 9.03 4.75
C GLY A 84 5.97 8.23 5.11
N GLY A 85 6.08 7.87 6.39
CA GLY A 85 7.14 6.98 6.87
C GLY A 85 6.82 5.51 6.61
N HIS A 86 7.52 4.62 7.31
CA HIS A 86 7.38 3.16 7.23
C HIS A 86 6.00 2.58 7.59
N GLN A 87 5.12 3.36 8.21
CA GLN A 87 3.73 2.97 8.47
C GLN A 87 2.84 4.20 8.51
N GLY A 88 1.56 4.02 8.15
CA GLY A 88 0.62 5.13 8.17
C GLY A 88 -0.69 4.83 7.47
N LYS A 89 -1.37 5.90 7.06
CA LYS A 89 -2.58 5.85 6.25
C LYS A 89 -2.55 6.92 5.16
N PHE A 90 -3.16 6.62 4.03
CA PHE A 90 -3.51 7.62 3.02
C PHE A 90 -5.02 7.61 2.80
N SER A 91 -5.57 8.71 2.29
CA SER A 91 -6.98 8.75 1.89
C SER A 91 -7.22 9.75 0.78
N PHE A 92 -8.19 9.46 -0.07
CA PHE A 92 -8.69 10.36 -1.10
C PHE A 92 -10.16 10.06 -1.40
N THR A 93 -10.85 11.02 -2.00
CA THR A 93 -12.24 10.85 -2.44
C THR A 93 -12.29 10.93 -3.96
N ALA A 94 -12.93 9.96 -4.60
CA ALA A 94 -13.12 9.94 -6.05
C ALA A 94 -14.03 11.11 -6.48
N GLY A 95 -13.50 12.06 -7.23
CA GLY A 95 -14.28 13.23 -7.71
C GLY A 95 -15.29 12.85 -8.80
N ASN A 96 -14.90 11.88 -9.64
CA ASN A 96 -15.72 11.31 -10.71
C ASN A 96 -15.85 9.80 -10.53
N ALA A 97 -16.83 9.21 -11.21
CA ALA A 97 -16.89 7.76 -11.36
C ALA A 97 -15.97 7.37 -12.53
N GLY A 98 -15.27 6.24 -12.41
CA GLY A 98 -14.37 5.76 -13.45
C GLY A 98 -13.12 5.10 -12.90
N GLU A 99 -12.16 4.85 -13.78
CA GLU A 99 -10.91 4.19 -13.45
C GLU A 99 -9.93 5.14 -12.74
N HIS A 100 -9.39 4.68 -11.62
CA HIS A 100 -8.36 5.38 -10.86
C HIS A 100 -7.12 4.51 -10.76
N THR A 101 -5.95 5.12 -10.96
CA THR A 101 -4.66 4.46 -10.74
C THR A 101 -4.12 4.87 -9.37
N ILE A 102 -3.97 3.91 -8.47
CA ILE A 102 -3.37 4.11 -7.14
C ILE A 102 -1.98 3.51 -7.16
N CYS A 103 -0.94 4.32 -6.96
CA CYS A 103 0.45 3.86 -6.94
C CYS A 103 1.07 3.98 -5.56
N VAL A 104 1.94 3.02 -5.24
CA VAL A 104 2.73 2.96 -4.02
C VAL A 104 4.19 2.71 -4.41
N GLN A 105 5.09 3.51 -3.85
CA GLN A 105 6.53 3.38 -4.02
C GLN A 105 7.19 3.50 -2.65
N ALA A 106 8.09 2.58 -2.33
CA ALA A 106 8.85 2.61 -1.08
C ALA A 106 10.33 2.91 -1.36
N HIS A 107 10.94 3.71 -0.49
CA HIS A 107 12.35 4.03 -0.53
C HIS A 107 13.01 3.62 0.78
N GLY A 108 14.07 2.81 0.70
CA GLY A 108 14.87 2.37 1.83
C GLY A 108 15.68 3.50 2.47
N ALA A 109 16.13 3.28 3.70
CA ALA A 109 16.93 4.25 4.44
C ALA A 109 18.31 4.52 3.79
N GLN A 110 18.80 3.61 2.93
CA GLN A 110 20.07 3.79 2.21
C GLN A 110 19.94 4.60 0.92
N ALA A 111 18.83 5.33 0.69
CA ALA A 111 18.84 6.51 -0.17
C ALA A 111 19.67 7.65 0.48
N GLY A 112 20.90 7.33 0.90
CA GLY A 112 21.93 8.28 1.31
C GLY A 112 22.24 9.15 0.12
N GLY A 113 21.66 10.36 0.16
CA GLY A 113 21.80 11.35 -0.89
C GLY A 113 23.26 11.61 -1.19
N TRP A 114 23.57 11.66 -2.48
CA TRP A 114 24.85 12.12 -3.01
C TRP A 114 25.17 13.61 -2.70
N LEU A 115 24.34 14.28 -1.88
CA LEU A 115 24.40 15.73 -1.61
C LEU A 115 24.84 16.10 -0.19
N SER A 116 25.38 15.18 0.61
CA SER A 116 26.14 15.58 1.79
C SER A 116 27.61 15.81 1.40
N SER A 117 27.88 16.99 0.84
CA SER A 117 29.20 17.64 0.76
C SER A 117 29.13 19.02 1.39
#